data_AF-A0A1F5X2B0-F1
#
_entry.id   AF-A0A1F5X2B0-F1
#
_cell.length_a   1.000
_cell.length_b   1.000
_cell.length_c   1.000
_cell.angle_alpha   90.00
_cell.angle_beta   90.00
_cell.angle_gamma   90.00
#
_symmetry.space_group_name_H-M   'P 1'
#
loop_
_entity.id
_entity.type
_entity.pdbx_description
1 polymer ?
#
loop_
_entity_poly.entity_id
_entity_poly.type
_entity_poly.pdbx_seq_one_letter_code
_entity_poly.pdbx_strand_id
1 'polypeptide(L)'
;MRFILRLFCLSLTFSFFGGGFAMGQDEGEGTYEPLPQAVKQFYSKDDFYFLDKTGKRTTLELYQGKIVVQFMTFGADSVANILRKQGLKPGSWERITANFGASALKRTLYSSQGIFIVSLPPFYDGLKLVNSLLLMSEVADASPVFRVNGELVYPAGILVNEKFSSIPEKNNLHGKLTEQGYYPYWADVSYKGEIRPPGVSVRLNYYSRMQKISTNPLRLSRLVAQDVLALWAVPDFIPLKQPIEVSVSLSRPSGTMNDRFEAVYRIKYNPKKVVLDKGVLKSFEPMSLKPKAMAESFFKPDPPRFEESAGNITVKISFKMYEPGSFELSPLVVRYNFSGAEKDTLPEVLNSPAMGVKIAGLVPRDSEGRPQAADIFGWKKMGRVPPEIPPMPKAEDYPPTDARFYAKGIQTKYPALGSMLMFSSYFIFAVLASFGMFFLGRMGLRRMLLRQGSRAAEFARIGTARSAKRYVREILRAPDGKTGHELLEECPDAQKECLEELILLLDNSSGTERLSDDDIAKVRKLAGKLKRGMKWK
;
A
#
# COMPACT_ATOMS: atom_id res chain seq x y z
N MET A 1 -61.49 45.76 -20.72
CA MET A 1 -60.62 44.89 -21.55
C MET A 1 -59.14 45.29 -21.56
N ARG A 2 -58.77 46.58 -21.65
CA ARG A 2 -57.35 47.02 -21.68
C ARG A 2 -56.55 46.85 -20.37
N PHE A 3 -57.23 46.66 -19.23
CA PHE A 3 -56.57 46.50 -17.93
C PHE A 3 -56.08 45.06 -17.66
N ILE A 4 -56.85 44.06 -18.12
CA ILE A 4 -56.50 42.64 -17.98
C ILE A 4 -55.32 42.28 -18.89
N LEU A 5 -55.26 42.85 -20.11
CA LEU A 5 -54.13 42.68 -21.02
C LEU A 5 -52.83 43.26 -20.45
N ARG A 6 -52.90 44.38 -19.72
CA ARG A 6 -51.73 44.97 -19.04
C ARG A 6 -51.26 44.12 -17.86
N LEU A 7 -52.18 43.52 -17.12
CA LEU A 7 -51.87 42.57 -16.05
C LEU A 7 -51.23 41.27 -16.56
N PHE A 8 -51.68 40.77 -17.73
CA PHE A 8 -51.12 39.58 -18.36
C PHE A 8 -49.72 39.83 -18.96
N CYS A 9 -49.48 41.02 -19.53
CA CYS A 9 -48.14 41.43 -19.95
C CYS A 9 -47.20 41.64 -18.75
N LEU A 10 -47.71 42.18 -17.63
CA LEU A 10 -46.92 42.34 -16.39
C LEU A 10 -46.54 40.99 -15.77
N SER A 11 -47.43 40.00 -15.78
CA SER A 11 -47.12 38.65 -15.28
C SER A 11 -46.12 37.93 -16.18
N LEU A 12 -46.20 38.11 -17.50
CA LEU A 12 -45.21 37.58 -18.44
C LEU A 12 -43.83 38.24 -18.27
N THR A 13 -43.75 39.55 -18.01
CA THR A 13 -42.47 40.19 -17.68
C THR A 13 -41.89 39.72 -16.35
N PHE A 14 -42.72 39.41 -15.34
CA PHE A 14 -42.25 38.83 -14.07
C PHE A 14 -41.70 37.40 -14.24
N SER A 15 -42.24 36.61 -15.17
CA SER A 15 -41.71 35.27 -15.48
C SER A 15 -40.40 35.30 -16.29
N PHE A 16 -40.17 36.33 -17.13
CA PHE A 16 -38.94 36.46 -17.92
C PHE A 16 -37.78 37.14 -17.16
N PHE A 17 -38.06 38.04 -16.21
CA PHE A 17 -37.02 38.65 -15.36
C PHE A 17 -36.67 37.83 -14.11
N GLY A 18 -37.45 36.81 -13.75
CA GLY A 18 -37.11 35.86 -12.67
C GLY A 18 -36.08 34.77 -13.05
N GLY A 19 -35.66 34.70 -14.31
CA GLY A 19 -34.76 33.66 -14.83
C GLY A 19 -33.33 34.12 -15.16
N GLY A 20 -32.99 35.39 -14.94
CA GLY A 20 -31.67 35.90 -15.36
C GLY A 20 -31.28 37.20 -14.69
N PHE A 21 -30.66 37.11 -13.51
CA PHE A 21 -29.74 38.10 -12.95
C PHE A 21 -28.67 37.31 -12.18
N ALA A 22 -27.38 37.34 -12.52
CA ALA A 22 -26.47 38.49 -12.44
C ALA A 22 -26.62 39.20 -11.09
N MET A 23 -25.95 38.69 -10.06
CA MET A 23 -25.83 39.38 -8.77
C MET A 23 -24.34 39.58 -8.44
N GLY A 24 -23.92 40.83 -8.57
CA GLY A 24 -22.80 41.44 -7.88
C GLY A 24 -23.27 42.79 -7.33
N GLN A 25 -23.02 42.96 -6.01
CA GLN A 25 -22.99 44.18 -5.17
C GLN A 25 -24.28 44.97 -4.86
N ASP A 26 -24.62 44.93 -3.56
CA ASP A 26 -24.84 46.02 -2.56
C ASP A 26 -25.65 47.27 -3.01
N GLU A 27 -26.61 47.82 -2.26
CA GLU A 27 -26.80 47.96 -0.81
C GLU A 27 -28.32 48.04 -0.47
N GLY A 28 -28.72 47.77 0.78
CA GLY A 28 -29.99 48.28 1.33
C GLY A 28 -30.79 47.30 2.19
N GLU A 29 -30.46 47.29 3.48
CA GLU A 29 -31.25 46.93 4.67
C GLU A 29 -32.61 46.20 4.49
N GLY A 30 -32.68 44.97 5.01
CA GLY A 30 -33.95 44.31 5.28
C GLY A 30 -33.81 42.82 5.53
N THR A 31 -33.71 42.44 6.82
CA THR A 31 -33.95 41.09 7.37
C THR A 31 -33.34 39.89 6.62
N TYR A 32 -32.20 39.43 7.15
CA TYR A 32 -31.56 38.16 6.80
C TYR A 32 -32.49 36.97 7.06
N GLU A 33 -33.16 36.47 6.02
CA GLU A 33 -33.37 35.03 5.90
C GLU A 33 -32.09 34.43 5.29
N PRO A 34 -31.47 33.41 5.90
CA PRO A 34 -30.36 32.73 5.26
C PRO A 34 -30.87 32.06 3.99
N LEU A 35 -30.48 32.60 2.83
CA LEU A 35 -30.55 31.92 1.54
C LEU A 35 -30.08 30.46 1.75
N PRO A 36 -30.80 29.45 1.22
CA PRO A 36 -30.30 28.09 1.22
C PRO A 36 -28.91 28.12 0.61
N GLN A 37 -27.89 27.71 1.40
CA GLN A 37 -26.48 27.83 1.06
C GLN A 37 -26.29 27.53 -0.43
N ALA A 38 -25.90 28.54 -1.22
CA ALA A 38 -25.51 28.35 -2.60
C ALA A 38 -24.45 27.25 -2.60
N VAL A 39 -24.79 26.08 -3.15
CA VAL A 39 -23.88 24.93 -3.22
C VAL A 39 -22.60 25.46 -3.87
N LYS A 40 -21.51 25.57 -3.09
CA LYS A 40 -20.26 26.15 -3.59
C LYS A 40 -19.84 25.41 -4.86
N GLN A 41 -19.95 26.07 -6.01
CA GLN A 41 -19.51 25.54 -7.30
C GLN A 41 -18.06 25.97 -7.54
N PHE A 42 -17.15 25.00 -7.55
CA PHE A 42 -15.73 25.21 -7.79
C PHE A 42 -15.40 25.30 -9.28
N TYR A 43 -16.09 24.50 -10.10
CA TYR A 43 -16.00 24.54 -11.56
C TYR A 43 -17.39 24.71 -12.17
N SER A 44 -17.54 25.70 -13.06
CA SER A 44 -18.68 25.88 -13.97
C SER A 44 -18.23 25.63 -15.41
N LYS A 45 -19.17 25.33 -16.31
CA LYS A 45 -18.89 25.28 -17.77
C LYS A 45 -18.38 26.61 -18.31
N ASP A 46 -18.74 27.72 -17.67
CA ASP A 46 -18.23 29.06 -18.01
C ASP A 46 -16.72 29.18 -17.74
N ASP A 47 -16.15 28.28 -16.93
CA ASP A 47 -14.73 28.24 -16.66
C ASP A 47 -13.90 27.60 -17.77
N PHE A 48 -14.52 26.95 -18.76
CA PHE A 48 -13.81 26.11 -19.74
C PHE A 48 -13.22 26.90 -20.90
N TYR A 49 -12.52 27.97 -20.56
CA TYR A 49 -11.64 28.70 -21.47
C TYR A 49 -10.59 29.47 -20.68
N PHE A 50 -9.47 29.76 -21.34
CA PHE A 50 -8.43 30.65 -20.82
C PHE A 50 -8.00 31.63 -21.92
N LEU A 51 -7.25 32.66 -21.54
CA LEU A 51 -6.61 33.57 -22.49
C LEU A 51 -5.19 33.09 -22.74
N ASP A 52 -4.84 32.83 -23.99
CA ASP A 52 -3.48 32.42 -24.33
C ASP A 52 -2.49 33.61 -24.22
N LYS A 53 -1.21 33.35 -24.52
CA LYS A 53 -0.16 34.38 -24.47
C LYS A 53 -0.39 35.54 -25.45
N THR A 54 -1.23 35.36 -26.45
CA THR A 54 -1.61 36.38 -27.44
C THR A 54 -2.87 37.16 -27.01
N GLY A 55 -3.46 36.80 -25.87
CA GLY A 55 -4.73 37.36 -25.38
C GLY A 55 -5.95 36.73 -26.07
N LYS A 56 -5.77 35.72 -26.91
CA LYS A 56 -6.88 35.05 -27.60
C LYS A 56 -7.54 34.05 -26.69
N ARG A 57 -8.88 34.05 -26.70
CA ARG A 57 -9.70 33.05 -26.01
C ARG A 57 -9.46 31.66 -26.60
N THR A 58 -9.02 30.74 -25.75
CA THR A 58 -8.89 29.31 -26.06
C THR A 58 -9.91 28.52 -25.26
N THR A 59 -10.91 27.97 -25.95
CA THR A 59 -11.96 27.13 -25.33
C THR A 59 -11.43 25.72 -25.10
N LEU A 60 -11.81 25.12 -23.98
CA LEU A 60 -11.40 23.78 -23.58
C LEU A 60 -12.54 22.78 -23.79
N GLU A 61 -12.24 21.66 -24.43
CA GLU A 61 -13.17 20.55 -24.56
C GLU A 61 -13.10 19.65 -23.33
N LEU A 62 -14.19 19.57 -22.55
CA LEU A 62 -14.27 18.69 -21.38
C LEU A 62 -14.31 17.22 -21.81
N TYR A 63 -13.44 16.38 -21.25
CA TYR A 63 -13.46 14.93 -21.41
C TYR A 63 -14.21 14.28 -20.24
N GLN A 64 -15.42 13.78 -20.51
CA GLN A 64 -16.32 13.26 -19.47
C GLN A 64 -15.88 11.91 -18.85
N GLY A 65 -15.05 11.13 -19.57
CA GLY A 65 -14.72 9.77 -19.14
C GLY A 65 -13.69 9.66 -18.02
N LYS A 66 -13.07 10.77 -17.59
CA LYS A 66 -12.03 10.79 -16.56
C LYS A 66 -12.08 12.06 -15.74
N ILE A 67 -11.74 11.94 -14.45
CA ILE A 67 -11.44 13.08 -13.57
C ILE A 67 -10.12 12.82 -12.84
N VAL A 68 -9.53 13.87 -12.30
CA VAL A 68 -8.32 13.79 -11.47
C VAL A 68 -8.67 14.15 -10.04
N VAL A 69 -8.23 13.34 -9.08
CA VAL A 69 -8.48 13.54 -7.65
C VAL A 69 -7.20 13.36 -6.86
N GLN A 70 -6.94 14.28 -5.94
CA GLN A 70 -5.83 14.25 -5.00
C GLN A 70 -6.40 14.09 -3.60
N PHE A 71 -5.87 13.15 -2.81
CA PHE A 71 -6.35 12.86 -1.46
C PHE A 71 -5.36 13.30 -0.37
N MET A 72 -5.87 13.67 0.80
CA MET A 72 -5.05 14.08 1.96
C MET A 72 -4.40 12.89 2.68
N THR A 73 -4.96 11.68 2.57
CA THR A 73 -4.48 10.46 3.24
C THR A 73 -4.20 9.32 2.25
N PHE A 74 -3.13 8.56 2.48
CA PHE A 74 -2.54 7.61 1.52
C PHE A 74 -3.00 6.15 1.67
N GLY A 75 -3.90 5.87 2.62
CA GLY A 75 -4.44 4.52 2.80
C GLY A 75 -5.24 4.08 1.57
N ALA A 76 -4.80 3.03 0.88
CA ALA A 76 -5.49 2.51 -0.31
C ALA A 76 -6.96 2.18 -0.03
N ASP A 77 -7.26 1.68 1.17
CA ASP A 77 -8.61 1.36 1.63
C ASP A 77 -9.48 2.61 1.83
N SER A 78 -8.90 3.72 2.31
CA SER A 78 -9.62 4.98 2.49
C SER A 78 -10.03 5.60 1.16
N VAL A 79 -9.12 5.61 0.17
CA VAL A 79 -9.40 6.09 -1.19
C VAL A 79 -10.51 5.26 -1.83
N ALA A 80 -10.38 3.93 -1.75
CA ALA A 80 -11.39 3.02 -2.28
C ALA A 80 -12.76 3.24 -1.64
N ASN A 81 -12.82 3.44 -0.32
CA ASN A 81 -14.07 3.69 0.40
C ASN A 81 -14.72 5.02 0.01
N ILE A 82 -13.95 6.09 -0.17
CA ILE A 82 -14.48 7.39 -0.61
C ILE A 82 -15.06 7.29 -2.02
N LEU A 83 -14.34 6.68 -2.96
CA LEU A 83 -14.80 6.53 -4.33
C LEU A 83 -16.03 5.59 -4.42
N ARG A 84 -16.07 4.52 -3.62
CA ARG A 84 -17.25 3.64 -3.49
C ARG A 84 -18.48 4.39 -2.95
N LYS A 85 -18.32 5.28 -1.97
CA LYS A 85 -19.42 6.13 -1.46
C LYS A 85 -20.01 7.03 -2.56
N GLN A 86 -19.23 7.36 -3.59
CA GLN A 86 -19.68 8.12 -4.76
C GLN A 86 -20.26 7.23 -5.88
N GLY A 87 -20.44 5.93 -5.63
CA GLY A 87 -21.02 4.96 -6.57
C GLY A 87 -20.03 4.38 -7.58
N LEU A 88 -18.72 4.56 -7.38
CA LEU A 88 -17.70 4.06 -8.31
C LEU A 88 -17.28 2.62 -7.98
N LYS A 89 -17.02 1.83 -9.04
CA LYS A 89 -16.65 0.42 -8.93
C LYS A 89 -15.16 0.25 -8.57
N PRO A 90 -14.79 -0.78 -7.77
CA PRO A 90 -13.39 -1.14 -7.56
C PRO A 90 -12.65 -1.32 -8.90
N GLY A 91 -11.46 -0.73 -9.02
CA GLY A 91 -10.65 -0.80 -10.24
C GLY A 91 -10.96 0.30 -11.28
N SER A 92 -11.90 1.22 -11.01
CA SER A 92 -12.15 2.38 -11.88
C SER A 92 -11.15 3.52 -11.67
N TRP A 93 -10.11 3.35 -10.86
CA TRP A 93 -9.12 4.38 -10.59
C TRP A 93 -7.71 3.81 -10.63
N GLU A 94 -6.80 4.61 -11.16
CA GLU A 94 -5.37 4.32 -11.23
C GLU A 94 -4.63 5.44 -10.53
N ARG A 95 -3.72 5.09 -9.62
CA ARG A 95 -2.81 6.06 -9.04
C ARG A 95 -1.75 6.39 -10.07
N ILE A 96 -1.61 7.66 -10.38
CA ILE A 96 -0.50 8.13 -11.20
C ILE A 96 0.51 8.87 -10.32
N THR A 97 1.77 8.69 -10.64
CA THR A 97 2.79 9.66 -10.26
C THR A 97 2.80 10.69 -11.37
N ALA A 98 2.18 11.85 -11.14
CA ALA A 98 2.25 12.96 -12.06
C ALA A 98 3.57 13.70 -11.80
N ASN A 99 4.48 13.60 -12.75
CA ASN A 99 5.72 14.37 -12.75
C ASN A 99 5.42 15.66 -13.50
N PHE A 100 5.40 16.75 -12.75
CA PHE A 100 5.01 18.06 -13.26
C PHE A 100 6.09 18.58 -14.21
N GLY A 101 5.68 19.40 -15.17
CA GLY A 101 6.61 19.98 -16.12
C GLY A 101 5.93 20.45 -17.39
N ALA A 102 5.38 21.67 -17.38
CA ALA A 102 5.41 22.45 -18.59
C ALA A 102 6.88 22.67 -19.00
N SER A 103 7.13 22.72 -20.30
CA SER A 103 8.42 22.96 -20.98
C SER A 103 9.31 24.10 -20.43
N ALA A 104 8.83 24.93 -19.51
CA ALA A 104 9.59 25.98 -18.84
C ALA A 104 10.05 25.61 -17.41
N LEU A 105 9.39 24.69 -16.70
CA LEU A 105 9.56 24.46 -15.26
C LEU A 105 10.67 23.49 -14.88
N LYS A 106 11.18 22.70 -15.84
CA LYS A 106 12.40 21.87 -15.71
C LYS A 106 12.53 21.08 -14.39
N ARG A 107 11.45 20.68 -13.74
CA ARG A 107 11.51 19.87 -12.53
C ARG A 107 10.28 19.00 -12.33
N THR A 108 10.56 17.75 -12.02
CA THR A 108 9.68 16.77 -11.40
C THR A 108 9.28 17.25 -10.01
N LEU A 109 8.09 17.82 -9.86
CA LEU A 109 7.50 18.03 -8.54
C LEU A 109 7.14 16.65 -7.96
N TYR A 110 7.83 16.22 -6.92
CA TYR A 110 7.43 15.06 -6.14
C TYR A 110 6.21 15.45 -5.29
N SER A 111 4.98 15.23 -5.76
CA SER A 111 3.85 15.26 -4.85
C SER A 111 3.88 14.00 -4.00
N SER A 112 4.25 14.15 -2.72
CA SER A 112 4.02 13.12 -1.69
C SER A 112 2.53 12.77 -1.54
N GLN A 113 1.66 13.61 -2.09
CA GLN A 113 0.22 13.40 -2.21
C GLN A 113 -0.08 12.61 -3.51
N GLY A 114 -0.74 11.46 -3.38
CA GLY A 114 -1.08 10.61 -4.53
C GLY A 114 -2.16 11.27 -5.40
N ILE A 115 -1.85 11.49 -6.68
CA ILE A 115 -2.82 11.92 -7.69
C ILE A 115 -3.44 10.65 -8.30
N PHE A 116 -4.75 10.60 -8.36
CA PHE A 116 -5.50 9.47 -8.91
C PHE A 116 -6.28 9.91 -10.14
N ILE A 117 -6.13 9.16 -11.24
CA ILE A 117 -7.02 9.25 -12.38
C ILE A 117 -8.20 8.34 -12.10
N VAL A 118 -9.40 8.90 -12.03
CA VAL A 118 -10.63 8.15 -11.85
C VAL A 118 -11.33 8.08 -13.20
N SER A 119 -11.47 6.86 -13.73
CA SER A 119 -12.26 6.57 -14.92
C SER A 119 -13.74 6.52 -14.56
N LEU A 120 -14.54 7.24 -15.33
CA LEU A 120 -15.98 7.39 -15.11
C LEU A 120 -16.77 6.60 -16.16
N PRO A 121 -17.91 6.01 -15.77
CA PRO A 121 -18.86 5.48 -16.74
C PRO A 121 -19.36 6.58 -17.70
N PRO A 122 -19.75 6.25 -18.94
CA PRO A 122 -20.14 7.25 -19.96
C PRO A 122 -21.32 8.16 -19.56
N PHE A 123 -22.16 7.69 -18.64
CA PHE A 123 -23.37 8.36 -18.17
C PHE A 123 -23.17 9.17 -16.87
N TYR A 124 -21.97 9.16 -16.30
CA TYR A 124 -21.66 9.93 -15.09
C TYR A 124 -21.27 11.37 -15.45
N ASP A 125 -21.85 12.35 -14.76
CA ASP A 125 -21.44 13.74 -14.88
C ASP A 125 -20.16 13.98 -14.07
N GLY A 126 -19.02 14.01 -14.77
CA GLY A 126 -17.72 14.22 -14.15
C GLY A 126 -17.59 15.57 -13.46
N LEU A 127 -18.24 16.62 -13.96
CA LEU A 127 -18.18 17.95 -13.37
C LEU A 127 -18.94 18.01 -12.04
N LYS A 128 -20.11 17.38 -11.97
CA LYS A 128 -20.88 17.25 -10.74
C LYS A 128 -20.08 16.49 -9.67
N LEU A 129 -19.43 15.40 -10.06
CA LEU A 129 -18.61 14.60 -9.16
C LEU A 129 -17.39 15.40 -8.64
N VAL A 130 -16.68 16.13 -9.50
CA VAL A 130 -15.56 17.00 -9.08
C VAL A 130 -16.00 18.01 -8.04
N ASN A 131 -17.10 18.72 -8.29
CA ASN A 131 -17.63 19.70 -7.33
C ASN A 131 -18.03 19.05 -6.01
N SER A 132 -18.64 17.85 -6.04
CA SER A 132 -18.98 17.09 -4.83
C SER A 132 -17.74 16.65 -4.05
N LEU A 133 -16.69 16.17 -4.73
CA LEU A 133 -15.45 15.72 -4.10
C LEU A 133 -14.71 16.89 -3.43
N LEU A 134 -14.71 18.08 -4.03
CA LEU A 134 -14.11 19.28 -3.45
C LEU A 134 -14.81 19.78 -2.17
N LEU A 135 -16.00 19.28 -1.84
CA LEU A 135 -16.66 19.57 -0.57
C LEU A 135 -16.23 18.62 0.55
N MET A 136 -15.64 17.46 0.23
CA MET A 136 -15.24 16.45 1.20
C MET A 136 -13.93 16.82 1.86
N SER A 137 -13.77 16.66 3.17
CA SER A 137 -12.55 17.03 3.90
C SER A 137 -11.34 16.16 3.54
N GLU A 138 -11.57 14.91 3.14
CA GLU A 138 -10.54 13.90 2.84
C GLU A 138 -9.89 14.06 1.47
N VAL A 139 -10.58 14.73 0.55
CA VAL A 139 -10.04 15.14 -0.76
C VAL A 139 -9.13 16.34 -0.52
N ALA A 140 -7.96 16.42 -1.15
CA ALA A 140 -7.12 17.61 -1.13
C ALA A 140 -7.54 18.57 -2.26
N ASP A 141 -7.64 18.03 -3.47
CA ASP A 141 -8.09 18.74 -4.67
C ASP A 141 -8.76 17.76 -5.66
N ALA A 142 -9.55 18.27 -6.59
CA ALA A 142 -10.11 17.51 -7.70
C ALA A 142 -10.32 18.41 -8.91
N SER A 143 -10.10 17.88 -10.10
CA SER A 143 -10.15 18.65 -11.34
C SER A 143 -10.79 17.86 -12.49
N PRO A 144 -11.53 18.55 -13.38
CA PRO A 144 -11.97 17.97 -14.64
C PRO A 144 -10.80 17.74 -15.59
N VAL A 145 -10.99 16.81 -16.53
CA VAL A 145 -10.01 16.51 -17.60
C VAL A 145 -10.47 17.18 -18.88
N PHE A 146 -9.55 17.80 -19.60
CA PHE A 146 -9.79 18.45 -20.88
C PHE A 146 -9.00 17.78 -21.99
N ARG A 147 -9.48 17.92 -23.23
CA ARG A 147 -8.71 17.60 -24.43
C ARG A 147 -8.07 18.87 -24.96
N VAL A 148 -6.74 18.90 -25.00
CA VAL A 148 -5.94 20.02 -25.52
C VAL A 148 -4.91 19.46 -26.49
N ASN A 149 -4.94 19.89 -27.75
CA ASN A 149 -4.03 19.41 -28.81
C ASN A 149 -3.97 17.88 -28.95
N GLY A 150 -5.10 17.19 -28.74
CA GLY A 150 -5.20 15.74 -28.79
C GLY A 150 -4.70 15.00 -27.54
N GLU A 151 -4.13 15.70 -26.56
CA GLU A 151 -3.74 15.13 -25.26
C GLU A 151 -4.86 15.34 -24.22
N LEU A 152 -5.05 14.35 -23.34
CA LEU A 152 -5.92 14.51 -22.17
C LEU A 152 -5.10 15.16 -21.05
N VAL A 153 -5.58 16.29 -20.53
CA VAL A 153 -4.85 17.12 -19.56
C VAL A 153 -5.76 17.57 -18.41
N TYR A 154 -5.20 17.96 -17.27
CA TYR A 154 -5.93 18.66 -16.22
C TYR A 154 -5.18 19.94 -15.79
N PRO A 155 -5.89 20.99 -15.36
CA PRO A 155 -5.27 22.24 -14.93
C PRO A 155 -4.78 22.11 -13.47
N ALA A 156 -3.47 22.05 -13.26
CA ALA A 156 -2.91 21.84 -11.92
C ALA A 156 -2.58 23.15 -11.18
N GLY A 157 -2.37 24.23 -11.92
CA GLY A 157 -1.97 25.52 -11.38
C GLY A 157 -1.95 26.58 -12.47
N ILE A 158 -1.30 27.71 -12.19
CA ILE A 158 -1.12 28.78 -13.18
C ILE A 158 0.34 29.19 -13.29
N LEU A 159 0.76 29.47 -14.51
CA LEU A 159 2.03 30.08 -14.84
C LEU A 159 1.80 31.58 -15.08
N VAL A 160 2.45 32.41 -14.27
CA VAL A 160 2.33 33.86 -14.33
C VAL A 160 3.65 34.44 -14.82
N ASN A 161 3.60 35.20 -15.92
CA ASN A 161 4.74 35.97 -16.38
C ASN A 161 4.72 37.39 -15.77
N GLU A 162 5.48 37.53 -14.71
CA GLU A 162 5.81 38.70 -13.93
C GLU A 162 6.71 39.68 -14.70
N LYS A 163 6.14 40.38 -15.70
CA LYS A 163 6.73 41.63 -16.21
C LYS A 163 6.23 42.82 -15.38
N PHE A 164 6.61 42.90 -14.12
CA PHE A 164 6.22 44.04 -13.28
C PHE A 164 7.06 45.28 -13.58
N SER A 165 6.44 46.45 -13.51
CA SER A 165 7.13 47.74 -13.51
C SER A 165 7.85 47.99 -12.18
N SER A 166 7.40 47.38 -11.08
CA SER A 166 7.95 47.62 -9.74
C SER A 166 7.82 46.43 -8.75
N ILE A 167 8.62 46.42 -7.69
CA ILE A 167 8.56 45.43 -6.59
C ILE A 167 7.22 45.49 -5.83
N PRO A 168 6.62 46.67 -5.54
CA PRO A 168 5.31 46.74 -4.90
C PRO A 168 4.19 46.05 -5.68
N GLU A 169 4.13 46.22 -7.01
CA GLU A 169 3.14 45.55 -7.87
C GLU A 169 3.26 44.02 -7.78
N LYS A 170 4.50 43.53 -7.77
CA LYS A 170 4.80 42.11 -7.58
C LYS A 170 4.28 41.59 -6.26
N ASN A 171 4.63 42.27 -5.17
CA ASN A 171 4.23 41.87 -3.83
C ASN A 171 2.71 41.92 -3.64
N ASN A 172 2.04 42.90 -4.27
CA ASN A 172 0.59 43.00 -4.26
C ASN A 172 -0.07 41.83 -4.99
N LEU A 173 0.39 41.48 -6.21
CA LEU A 173 -0.13 40.30 -6.91
C LEU A 173 0.11 39.03 -6.09
N HIS A 174 1.29 38.90 -5.50
CA HIS A 174 1.63 37.76 -4.66
C HIS A 174 0.71 37.63 -3.43
N GLY A 175 0.44 38.75 -2.76
CA GLY A 175 -0.51 38.83 -1.65
C GLY A 175 -1.90 38.40 -2.08
N LYS A 176 -2.43 38.99 -3.16
CA LYS A 176 -3.74 38.63 -3.74
C LYS A 176 -3.84 37.14 -4.07
N LEU A 177 -2.81 36.55 -4.70
CA LEU A 177 -2.80 35.13 -5.03
C LEU A 177 -2.78 34.25 -3.77
N THR A 178 -1.99 34.64 -2.77
CA THR A 178 -1.90 33.95 -1.48
C THR A 178 -3.22 34.00 -0.71
N GLU A 179 -3.92 35.14 -0.72
CA GLU A 179 -5.26 35.28 -0.15
C GLU A 179 -6.29 34.39 -0.84
N GLN A 180 -6.14 34.17 -2.15
CA GLN A 180 -6.92 33.18 -2.89
C GLN A 180 -6.43 31.75 -2.66
N GLY A 181 -5.52 31.48 -1.71
CA GLY A 181 -5.05 30.12 -1.41
C GLY A 181 -4.14 29.52 -2.50
N TYR A 182 -3.57 30.36 -3.38
CA TYR A 182 -2.54 30.00 -4.34
C TYR A 182 -1.18 30.43 -3.84
N TYR A 183 -0.28 29.47 -3.71
CA TYR A 183 1.04 29.74 -3.17
C TYR A 183 2.09 29.63 -4.27
N PRO A 184 3.11 30.50 -4.23
CA PRO A 184 4.25 30.39 -5.12
C PRO A 184 4.95 29.05 -4.87
N TYR A 185 5.37 28.39 -5.94
CA TYR A 185 6.13 27.17 -5.79
C TYR A 185 7.59 27.44 -5.37
N TRP A 186 8.19 28.53 -5.86
CA TRP A 186 9.49 29.03 -5.40
C TRP A 186 9.32 30.36 -4.68
N ALA A 187 9.99 30.52 -3.54
CA ALA A 187 10.10 31.81 -2.88
C ALA A 187 11.26 32.59 -3.51
N ASP A 188 11.06 33.89 -3.79
CA ASP A 188 12.19 34.80 -4.01
C ASP A 188 12.87 35.06 -2.66
N VAL A 189 13.71 34.10 -2.26
CA VAL A 189 14.65 34.18 -1.13
C VAL A 189 13.99 34.29 0.26
N SER A 190 14.40 33.38 1.16
CA SER A 190 14.13 33.31 2.60
C SER A 190 12.73 32.82 3.06
N TYR A 191 12.53 31.49 3.08
CA TYR A 191 12.09 30.75 4.30
C TYR A 191 11.93 29.23 4.08
N LYS A 192 11.88 28.71 2.84
CA LYS A 192 11.68 27.27 2.57
C LYS A 192 12.60 26.61 1.54
N GLY A 193 13.74 27.21 1.21
CA GLY A 193 14.88 26.50 0.59
C GLY A 193 14.75 25.99 -0.86
N GLU A 194 13.59 26.10 -1.53
CA GLU A 194 13.50 25.73 -2.95
C GLU A 194 13.93 26.89 -3.85
N ILE A 195 15.14 26.78 -4.41
CA ILE A 195 15.74 27.74 -5.34
C ILE A 195 15.03 27.64 -6.70
N ARG A 196 14.69 28.78 -7.33
CA ARG A 196 14.13 28.84 -8.69
C ARG A 196 15.02 28.00 -9.65
N PRO A 197 14.46 27.05 -10.42
CA PRO A 197 15.29 26.20 -11.28
C PRO A 197 16.07 27.01 -12.35
N PRO A 198 17.34 26.70 -12.63
CA PRO A 198 18.17 27.29 -13.67
C PRO A 198 17.53 27.21 -15.06
N GLY A 199 17.42 28.36 -15.71
CA GLY A 199 16.82 28.50 -17.05
C GLY A 199 15.31 28.70 -17.03
N VAL A 200 14.65 28.64 -15.86
CA VAL A 200 13.34 29.27 -15.69
C VAL A 200 13.56 30.78 -15.66
N SER A 201 12.79 31.53 -16.45
CA SER A 201 12.87 33.00 -16.40
C SER A 201 12.59 33.49 -14.98
N VAL A 202 13.37 34.45 -14.47
CA VAL A 202 13.10 35.15 -13.20
C VAL A 202 11.70 35.79 -13.19
N ARG A 203 11.16 36.07 -14.38
CA ARG A 203 9.82 36.63 -14.57
C ARG A 203 8.73 35.57 -14.63
N LEU A 204 9.04 34.28 -14.69
CA LEU A 204 8.00 33.26 -14.63
C LEU A 204 7.89 32.82 -13.18
N ASN A 205 6.68 32.83 -12.63
CA ASN A 205 6.31 32.29 -11.32
C ASN A 205 5.19 31.25 -11.48
N TYR A 206 5.32 30.09 -10.83
CA TYR A 206 4.30 29.05 -10.81
C TYR A 206 3.55 29.11 -9.49
N TYR A 207 2.22 29.14 -9.56
CA TYR A 207 1.34 29.17 -8.40
C TYR A 207 0.45 27.93 -8.40
N SER A 208 0.54 27.14 -7.32
CA SER A 208 -0.28 25.94 -7.12
C SER A 208 -1.42 26.21 -6.15
N ARG A 209 -2.57 25.61 -6.41
CA ARG A 209 -3.72 25.65 -5.52
C ARG A 209 -3.45 24.77 -4.29
N MET A 210 -3.48 25.36 -3.10
CA MET A 210 -3.28 24.63 -1.84
C MET A 210 -4.56 24.53 -0.99
N GLN A 211 -5.59 25.30 -1.34
CA GLN A 211 -6.85 25.37 -0.60
C GLN A 211 -8.06 25.15 -1.51
N LYS A 212 -9.13 24.59 -0.93
CA LYS A 212 -10.42 24.36 -1.61
C LYS A 212 -11.23 25.65 -1.68
N ILE A 213 -10.79 26.55 -2.54
CA ILE A 213 -11.45 27.83 -2.81
C ILE A 213 -12.17 27.82 -4.16
N SER A 214 -13.26 28.57 -4.33
CA SER A 214 -14.10 28.53 -5.53
C SER A 214 -13.38 29.01 -6.81
N THR A 215 -12.32 29.79 -6.68
CA THR A 215 -11.47 30.25 -7.80
C THR A 215 -10.55 29.12 -8.26
N ASN A 216 -10.99 28.34 -9.24
CA ASN A 216 -10.19 27.29 -9.87
C ASN A 216 -9.06 27.87 -10.77
N PRO A 217 -8.07 27.05 -11.21
CA PRO A 217 -6.92 27.57 -11.96
C PRO A 217 -7.30 28.24 -13.29
N LEU A 218 -8.36 27.78 -13.96
CA LEU A 218 -8.83 28.40 -15.21
C LEU A 218 -9.39 29.79 -14.93
N ARG A 219 -10.27 29.91 -13.93
CA ARG A 219 -10.85 31.19 -13.51
C ARG A 219 -9.77 32.15 -13.05
N LEU A 220 -8.84 31.70 -12.22
CA LEU A 220 -7.75 32.53 -11.71
C LEU A 220 -6.84 33.03 -12.85
N SER A 221 -6.50 32.17 -13.81
CA SER A 221 -5.67 32.57 -14.96
C SER A 221 -6.28 33.73 -15.74
N ARG A 222 -7.62 33.73 -15.91
CA ARG A 222 -8.34 34.81 -16.58
C ARG A 222 -8.37 36.08 -15.74
N LEU A 223 -8.65 35.97 -14.44
CA LEU A 223 -8.65 37.12 -13.53
C LEU A 223 -7.28 37.81 -13.55
N VAL A 224 -6.19 37.05 -13.45
CA VAL A 224 -4.82 37.61 -13.51
C VAL A 224 -4.52 38.21 -14.88
N ALA A 225 -4.94 37.57 -15.98
CA ALA A 225 -4.77 38.10 -17.32
C ALA A 225 -5.61 39.36 -17.60
N GLN A 226 -6.70 39.57 -16.85
CA GLN A 226 -7.60 40.73 -16.95
C GLN A 226 -7.19 41.88 -16.01
N ASP A 227 -6.54 41.61 -14.88
CA ASP A 227 -6.36 42.59 -13.80
C ASP A 227 -5.22 43.62 -14.02
N VAL A 228 -4.13 43.36 -14.78
CA VAL A 228 -3.02 44.35 -14.83
C VAL A 228 -2.17 44.32 -16.12
N LEU A 229 -2.24 45.39 -16.91
CA LEU A 229 -1.16 46.00 -17.73
C LEU A 229 -0.16 45.09 -18.50
N ALA A 230 -0.62 44.05 -19.19
CA ALA A 230 0.15 43.14 -20.06
C ALA A 230 0.92 41.98 -19.38
N LEU A 231 0.44 41.56 -18.21
CA LEU A 231 0.77 40.26 -17.62
C LEU A 231 -0.07 39.17 -18.32
N TRP A 232 0.56 38.07 -18.74
CA TRP A 232 -0.18 36.88 -19.18
C TRP A 232 -0.04 35.78 -18.13
N ALA A 233 -1.16 35.17 -17.80
CA ALA A 233 -1.27 34.01 -16.92
C ALA A 233 -1.94 32.87 -17.68
N VAL A 234 -1.29 31.71 -17.74
CA VAL A 234 -1.78 30.54 -18.48
C VAL A 234 -1.93 29.36 -17.50
N PRO A 235 -3.04 28.61 -17.53
CA PRO A 235 -3.15 27.37 -16.76
C PRO A 235 -2.04 26.39 -17.15
N ASP A 236 -1.43 25.75 -16.16
CA ASP A 236 -0.52 24.65 -16.41
C ASP A 236 -1.31 23.36 -16.65
N PHE A 237 -1.30 22.89 -17.89
CA PHE A 237 -2.00 21.68 -18.32
C PHE A 237 -1.08 20.47 -18.23
N ILE A 238 -1.35 19.60 -17.27
CA ILE A 238 -0.58 18.38 -17.06
C ILE A 238 -1.21 17.24 -17.86
N PRO A 239 -0.46 16.57 -18.76
CA PRO A 239 -0.98 15.44 -19.51
C PRO A 239 -1.18 14.22 -18.59
N LEU A 240 -2.32 13.54 -18.76
CA LEU A 240 -2.63 12.30 -18.06
C LEU A 240 -1.75 11.13 -18.52
N LYS A 241 -1.28 11.18 -19.77
CA LYS A 241 -0.37 10.19 -20.33
C LYS A 241 1.07 10.69 -20.17
N GLN A 242 1.94 9.85 -19.61
CA GLN A 242 3.36 10.16 -19.53
C GLN A 242 3.92 10.40 -20.94
N PRO A 243 4.87 11.34 -21.11
CA PRO A 243 5.46 11.68 -22.41
C PRO A 243 6.43 10.59 -22.94
N ILE A 244 6.57 9.50 -22.20
CA ILE A 244 7.37 8.32 -22.50
C ILE A 244 6.54 7.07 -22.19
N GLU A 245 6.69 6.04 -23.03
CA GLU A 245 6.02 4.75 -22.91
C GLU A 245 7.00 3.64 -23.27
N VAL A 246 7.11 2.63 -22.42
CA VAL A 246 7.90 1.43 -22.68
C VAL A 246 6.93 0.28 -22.89
N SER A 247 6.90 -0.24 -24.11
CA SER A 247 6.14 -1.43 -24.46
C SER A 247 7.09 -2.59 -24.69
N VAL A 248 6.64 -3.80 -24.37
CA VAL A 248 7.47 -4.99 -24.50
C VAL A 248 6.68 -6.11 -25.19
N SER A 249 7.37 -6.87 -26.03
CA SER A 249 6.81 -8.02 -26.73
C SER A 249 7.81 -9.15 -26.79
N LEU A 250 7.31 -10.38 -26.77
CA LEU A 250 8.11 -11.59 -26.85
C LEU A 250 7.75 -12.35 -28.12
N SER A 251 8.74 -12.82 -28.86
CA SER A 251 8.56 -13.68 -30.04
C SER A 251 7.66 -14.88 -29.80
N ARG A 252 7.75 -15.51 -28.62
CA ARG A 252 6.89 -16.61 -28.18
C ARG A 252 6.77 -16.66 -26.66
N PRO A 253 5.56 -16.85 -26.09
CA PRO A 253 5.34 -16.87 -24.63
C PRO A 253 5.79 -18.17 -23.95
N SER A 254 6.02 -19.24 -24.72
CA SER A 254 6.47 -20.53 -24.22
C SER A 254 7.39 -21.24 -25.20
N GLY A 255 8.24 -22.13 -24.69
CA GLY A 255 9.14 -22.97 -25.48
C GLY A 255 9.78 -24.08 -24.64
N THR A 256 10.74 -24.79 -25.20
CA THR A 256 11.52 -25.83 -24.53
C THR A 256 12.86 -25.30 -24.03
N MET A 257 13.62 -26.10 -23.29
CA MET A 257 15.01 -25.76 -22.98
C MET A 257 15.80 -25.55 -24.28
N ASN A 258 16.76 -24.63 -24.27
CA ASN A 258 17.59 -24.24 -25.42
C ASN A 258 16.87 -23.51 -26.57
N ASP A 259 15.54 -23.35 -26.51
CA ASP A 259 14.83 -22.50 -27.46
C ASP A 259 15.35 -21.07 -27.41
N ARG A 260 15.47 -20.44 -28.60
CA ARG A 260 15.83 -19.04 -28.71
C ARG A 260 14.59 -18.17 -28.59
N PHE A 261 14.55 -17.35 -27.56
CA PHE A 261 13.54 -16.33 -27.36
C PHE A 261 14.10 -14.97 -27.76
N GLU A 262 13.26 -14.12 -28.30
CA GLU A 262 13.55 -12.71 -28.56
C GLU A 262 12.56 -11.82 -27.82
N ALA A 263 13.07 -10.96 -26.95
CA ALA A 263 12.34 -9.87 -26.32
C ALA A 263 12.62 -8.55 -27.06
N VAL A 264 11.56 -7.85 -27.42
CA VAL A 264 11.61 -6.57 -28.13
C VAL A 264 10.99 -5.50 -27.23
N TYR A 265 11.83 -4.58 -26.76
CA TYR A 265 11.45 -3.41 -25.99
C TYR A 265 11.35 -2.21 -26.94
N ARG A 266 10.20 -1.54 -26.95
CA ARG A 266 9.96 -0.32 -27.73
C ARG A 266 9.69 0.83 -26.79
N ILE A 267 10.59 1.81 -26.79
CA ILE A 267 10.54 3.03 -25.99
C ILE A 267 10.06 4.15 -26.91
N LYS A 268 8.79 4.53 -26.81
CA LYS A 268 8.22 5.68 -27.50
C LYS A 268 8.27 6.89 -26.59
N TYR A 269 8.75 8.03 -27.08
CA TYR A 269 8.84 9.24 -26.28
C TYR A 269 8.70 10.49 -27.16
N ASN A 270 8.27 11.60 -26.55
CA ASN A 270 8.22 12.89 -27.24
C ASN A 270 9.59 13.57 -27.16
N PRO A 271 10.37 13.66 -28.26
CA PRO A 271 11.72 14.22 -28.23
C PRO A 271 11.76 15.72 -27.95
N LYS A 272 10.62 16.42 -28.04
CA LYS A 272 10.52 17.83 -27.63
C LYS A 272 10.39 18.01 -26.12
N LYS A 273 9.84 17.00 -25.42
CA LYS A 273 9.55 17.05 -23.98
C LYS A 273 10.54 16.23 -23.15
N VAL A 274 11.17 15.20 -23.71
CA VAL A 274 11.96 14.20 -22.98
C VAL A 274 13.34 14.00 -23.61
N VAL A 275 14.36 13.92 -22.76
CA VAL A 275 15.74 13.55 -23.08
C VAL A 275 16.05 12.23 -22.38
N LEU A 276 16.38 11.20 -23.16
CA LEU A 276 16.76 9.88 -22.64
C LEU A 276 18.26 9.82 -22.38
N ASP A 277 18.67 9.10 -21.32
CA ASP A 277 20.06 8.71 -21.15
C ASP A 277 20.39 7.53 -22.08
N LYS A 278 20.70 7.88 -23.33
CA LYS A 278 21.04 6.90 -24.36
C LYS A 278 22.35 6.18 -24.06
N GLY A 279 23.26 6.78 -23.29
CA GLY A 279 24.52 6.16 -22.91
C GLY A 279 24.27 4.93 -22.04
N VAL A 280 23.47 5.10 -20.99
CA VAL A 280 23.05 4.01 -20.11
C VAL A 280 22.23 2.94 -20.84
N LEU A 281 21.35 3.33 -21.77
CA LEU A 281 20.60 2.37 -22.57
C LEU A 281 21.48 1.57 -23.54
N LYS A 282 22.55 2.17 -24.08
CA LYS A 282 23.51 1.49 -24.97
C LYS A 282 24.49 0.60 -24.20
N SER A 283 24.86 0.99 -22.97
CA SER A 283 25.69 0.18 -22.08
C SER A 283 24.88 -0.84 -21.27
N PHE A 284 23.65 -1.13 -21.69
CA PHE A 284 22.76 -2.06 -21.00
C PHE A 284 23.37 -3.47 -20.95
N GLU A 285 23.49 -4.03 -19.75
CA GLU A 285 23.98 -5.39 -19.55
C GLU A 285 22.84 -6.40 -19.76
N PRO A 286 22.91 -7.29 -20.77
CA PRO A 286 21.81 -8.22 -21.06
C PRO A 286 21.49 -9.20 -19.93
N MET A 287 22.50 -9.52 -19.10
CA MET A 287 22.32 -10.36 -17.91
C MET A 287 21.38 -9.75 -16.88
N SER A 288 21.18 -8.43 -16.89
CA SER A 288 20.24 -7.77 -15.97
C SER A 288 18.77 -8.14 -16.23
N LEU A 289 18.43 -8.70 -17.41
CA LEU A 289 17.08 -9.22 -17.68
C LEU A 289 16.81 -10.58 -17.05
N LYS A 290 17.84 -11.26 -16.52
CA LYS A 290 17.72 -12.58 -15.91
C LYS A 290 16.59 -12.58 -14.87
N PRO A 291 15.74 -13.62 -14.84
CA PRO A 291 14.79 -13.81 -13.76
C PRO A 291 15.50 -13.85 -12.40
N LYS A 292 14.96 -13.15 -11.39
CA LYS A 292 15.62 -13.05 -10.07
C LYS A 292 15.92 -14.40 -9.44
N ALA A 293 15.02 -15.37 -9.58
CA ALA A 293 15.14 -16.70 -9.00
C ALA A 293 16.03 -17.68 -9.79
N MET A 294 16.45 -17.31 -11.02
CA MET A 294 17.22 -18.18 -11.90
C MET A 294 18.73 -17.99 -11.66
N ALA A 295 19.51 -19.08 -11.58
CA ALA A 295 20.97 -18.95 -11.49
C ALA A 295 21.55 -18.44 -12.83
N GLU A 296 22.65 -17.67 -12.78
CA GLU A 296 23.26 -17.03 -13.96
C GLU A 296 23.61 -18.00 -15.08
N SER A 297 24.05 -19.21 -14.72
CA SER A 297 24.40 -20.28 -15.65
C SER A 297 23.23 -20.74 -16.55
N PHE A 298 21.98 -20.53 -16.12
CA PHE A 298 20.78 -20.98 -16.84
C PHE A 298 20.18 -19.93 -17.78
N PHE A 299 20.69 -18.69 -17.76
CA PHE A 299 20.25 -17.61 -18.63
C PHE A 299 21.39 -17.17 -19.55
N LYS A 300 21.25 -17.40 -20.86
CA LYS A 300 22.26 -17.00 -21.85
C LYS A 300 21.68 -15.96 -22.80
N PRO A 301 21.89 -14.66 -22.55
CA PRO A 301 21.50 -13.61 -23.46
C PRO A 301 22.53 -13.40 -24.56
N ASP A 302 22.04 -13.09 -25.76
CA ASP A 302 22.84 -12.58 -26.86
C ASP A 302 23.05 -11.05 -26.70
N PRO A 303 24.03 -10.46 -27.39
CA PRO A 303 24.22 -9.00 -27.41
C PRO A 303 22.94 -8.27 -27.87
N PRO A 304 22.61 -7.12 -27.24
CA PRO A 304 21.41 -6.37 -27.57
C PRO A 304 21.59 -5.69 -28.93
N ARG A 305 20.53 -5.67 -29.74
CA ARG A 305 20.45 -4.86 -30.96
C ARG A 305 19.68 -3.60 -30.66
N PHE A 306 20.30 -2.46 -30.94
CA PHE A 306 19.75 -1.14 -30.67
C PHE A 306 19.42 -0.42 -31.99
N GLU A 307 18.16 -0.05 -32.16
CA GLU A 307 17.67 0.70 -33.32
C GLU A 307 17.07 2.02 -32.83
N GLU A 308 17.56 3.14 -33.34
CA GLU A 308 17.14 4.48 -32.93
C GLU A 308 16.48 5.23 -34.08
N SER A 309 15.32 5.82 -33.79
CA SER A 309 14.60 6.74 -34.68
C SER A 309 14.03 7.90 -33.87
N ALA A 310 13.63 8.97 -34.53
CA ALA A 310 13.12 10.16 -33.84
C ALA A 310 11.89 9.83 -32.97
N GLY A 311 12.04 9.95 -31.64
CA GLY A 311 10.98 9.67 -30.67
C GLY A 311 10.67 8.18 -30.46
N ASN A 312 11.49 7.27 -30.99
CA ASN A 312 11.29 5.84 -30.84
C ASN A 312 12.63 5.07 -30.82
N ILE A 313 12.89 4.35 -29.75
CA ILE A 313 14.05 3.46 -29.58
C ILE A 313 13.54 2.03 -29.47
N THR A 314 14.15 1.12 -30.22
CA THR A 314 13.88 -0.32 -30.12
C THR A 314 15.13 -1.05 -29.65
N VAL A 315 14.99 -1.83 -28.58
CA VAL A 315 16.02 -2.72 -28.05
C VAL A 315 15.55 -4.15 -28.23
N LYS A 316 16.27 -4.94 -29.03
CA LYS A 316 15.97 -6.36 -29.25
C LYS A 316 17.03 -7.21 -28.58
N ILE A 317 16.60 -8.15 -27.75
CA ILE A 317 17.49 -9.05 -27.01
C ILE A 317 17.01 -10.47 -27.25
N SER A 318 17.90 -11.26 -27.86
CA SER A 318 17.70 -12.70 -27.93
C SER A 318 18.31 -13.36 -26.69
N PHE A 319 17.69 -14.43 -26.19
CA PHE A 319 18.21 -15.18 -25.05
C PHE A 319 17.76 -16.64 -25.10
N LYS A 320 18.45 -17.48 -24.33
CA LYS A 320 18.12 -18.89 -24.11
C LYS A 320 18.02 -19.18 -22.62
N MET A 321 17.10 -20.07 -22.28
CA MET A 321 16.89 -20.53 -20.91
C MET A 321 17.08 -22.04 -20.83
N TYR A 322 17.72 -22.50 -19.76
CA TYR A 322 18.09 -23.90 -19.54
C TYR A 322 17.50 -24.50 -18.27
N GLU A 323 16.54 -23.81 -17.66
CA GLU A 323 15.82 -24.27 -16.49
C GLU A 323 14.32 -24.38 -16.84
N PRO A 324 13.66 -25.51 -16.54
CA PRO A 324 12.23 -25.64 -16.74
C PRO A 324 11.45 -24.87 -15.67
N GLY A 325 10.33 -24.26 -16.06
CA GLY A 325 9.51 -23.49 -15.12
C GLY A 325 8.75 -22.35 -15.77
N SER A 326 8.09 -21.56 -14.94
CA SER A 326 7.50 -20.27 -15.33
C SER A 326 8.31 -19.17 -14.70
N PHE A 327 8.86 -18.30 -15.54
CA PHE A 327 9.77 -17.24 -15.12
C PHE A 327 9.24 -15.89 -15.55
N GLU A 328 9.63 -14.87 -14.81
CA GLU A 328 9.39 -13.47 -15.16
C GLU A 328 10.74 -12.81 -15.44
N LEU A 329 10.91 -12.24 -16.63
CA LEU A 329 12.10 -11.48 -16.96
C LEU A 329 12.14 -10.21 -16.13
N SER A 330 13.33 -9.85 -15.67
CA SER A 330 13.53 -8.56 -15.00
C SER A 330 13.25 -7.41 -15.99
N PRO A 331 12.61 -6.32 -15.54
CA PRO A 331 12.20 -5.24 -16.43
C PRO A 331 13.40 -4.44 -16.95
N LEU A 332 13.29 -3.93 -18.19
CA LEU A 332 14.24 -2.96 -18.73
C LEU A 332 14.04 -1.62 -18.01
N VAL A 333 15.12 -1.09 -17.45
CA VAL A 333 15.14 0.18 -16.74
C VAL A 333 15.50 1.31 -17.71
N VAL A 334 14.57 2.24 -17.93
CA VAL A 334 14.77 3.40 -18.79
C VAL A 334 14.92 4.64 -17.93
N ARG A 335 16.07 5.31 -18.06
CA ARG A 335 16.36 6.57 -17.37
C ARG A 335 16.12 7.75 -18.30
N TYR A 336 15.37 8.74 -17.83
CA TYR A 336 15.05 9.91 -18.63
C TYR A 336 14.96 11.18 -17.78
N ASN A 337 15.14 12.31 -18.46
CA ASN A 337 14.95 13.64 -17.94
C ASN A 337 14.01 14.41 -18.86
N PHE A 338 13.38 15.45 -18.34
CA PHE A 338 12.63 16.39 -19.17
C PHE A 338 13.59 17.31 -19.92
N SER A 339 13.19 17.72 -21.13
CA SER A 339 13.96 18.66 -21.95
C SER A 339 14.22 19.94 -21.17
N GLY A 340 15.51 20.27 -21.01
CA GLY A 340 15.94 21.44 -20.27
C GLY A 340 16.22 21.22 -18.78
N ALA A 341 16.03 20.03 -18.20
CA ALA A 341 16.41 19.75 -16.82
C ALA A 341 17.87 20.16 -16.50
N GLU A 342 18.17 20.47 -15.24
CA GLU A 342 19.55 20.80 -14.83
C GLU A 342 20.48 19.61 -15.04
N LYS A 343 21.78 19.89 -15.23
CA LYS A 343 22.79 18.83 -15.40
C LYS A 343 22.86 17.88 -14.21
N ASP A 344 22.52 18.36 -13.01
CA ASP A 344 22.59 17.59 -11.75
C ASP A 344 21.22 17.02 -11.32
N THR A 345 20.18 17.13 -12.14
CA THR A 345 18.86 16.55 -11.83
C THR A 345 18.93 15.03 -11.92
N LEU A 346 18.53 14.35 -10.84
CA LEU A 346 18.41 12.89 -10.82
C LEU A 346 17.42 12.42 -11.88
N PRO A 347 17.80 11.46 -12.75
CA PRO A 347 16.93 10.98 -13.81
C PRO A 347 15.74 10.21 -13.26
N GLU A 348 14.58 10.41 -13.88
CA GLU A 348 13.42 9.58 -13.64
C GLU A 348 13.64 8.17 -14.19
N VAL A 349 13.05 7.19 -13.52
CA VAL A 349 13.18 5.78 -13.85
C VAL A 349 11.82 5.23 -14.25
N LEU A 350 11.74 4.71 -15.48
CA LEU A 350 10.60 3.98 -15.99
C LEU A 350 11.00 2.54 -16.28
N ASN A 351 10.28 1.59 -15.70
CA ASN A 351 10.50 0.17 -15.92
C ASN A 351 9.58 -0.34 -17.03
N SER A 352 10.07 -1.25 -17.87
CA SER A 352 9.20 -1.98 -18.79
C SER A 352 8.16 -2.81 -18.02
N PRO A 353 7.02 -3.13 -18.65
CA PRO A 353 6.09 -4.11 -18.10
C PRO A 353 6.77 -5.45 -17.83
N ALA A 354 6.25 -6.17 -16.84
CA ALA A 354 6.61 -7.55 -16.54
C ALA A 354 6.39 -8.47 -17.76
N MET A 355 7.31 -9.40 -18.01
CA MET A 355 7.21 -10.35 -19.10
C MET A 355 7.38 -11.78 -18.59
N GLY A 356 6.32 -12.59 -18.74
CA GLY A 356 6.34 -14.01 -18.42
C GLY A 356 6.86 -14.89 -19.57
N VAL A 357 7.67 -15.88 -19.23
CA VAL A 357 8.18 -16.92 -20.14
C VAL A 357 7.99 -18.29 -19.51
N LYS A 358 7.45 -19.25 -20.26
CA LYS A 358 7.28 -20.64 -19.81
C LYS A 358 8.24 -21.57 -20.55
N ILE A 359 9.05 -22.30 -19.80
CA ILE A 359 10.03 -23.27 -20.32
C ILE A 359 9.61 -24.68 -19.94
N ALA A 360 9.32 -25.51 -20.94
CA ALA A 360 9.09 -26.92 -20.75
C ALA A 360 10.43 -27.68 -20.59
N GLY A 361 10.46 -28.65 -19.68
CA GLY A 361 11.63 -29.51 -19.40
C GLY A 361 11.90 -30.56 -20.48
N LEU A 362 11.70 -30.22 -21.75
CA LEU A 362 11.95 -31.09 -22.88
C LEU A 362 13.37 -30.86 -23.40
N VAL A 363 14.14 -31.95 -23.47
CA VAL A 363 15.49 -31.96 -24.06
C VAL A 363 15.35 -32.20 -25.57
N PRO A 364 15.96 -31.37 -26.44
CA PRO A 364 15.98 -31.61 -27.88
C PRO A 364 16.55 -33.00 -28.18
N ARG A 365 15.80 -33.81 -28.94
CA ARG A 365 16.22 -35.12 -29.42
C ARG A 365 16.67 -35.02 -30.87
N ASP A 366 17.68 -35.78 -31.25
CA ASP A 366 18.08 -35.95 -32.64
C ASP A 366 17.00 -36.73 -33.43
N SER A 367 17.23 -36.87 -34.74
CA SER A 367 16.34 -37.63 -35.63
C SER A 367 16.18 -39.11 -35.25
N GLU A 368 17.04 -39.63 -34.37
CA GLU A 368 16.99 -41.00 -33.83
C GLU A 368 16.33 -41.06 -32.45
N GLY A 369 15.80 -39.93 -31.94
CA GLY A 369 15.12 -39.85 -30.65
C GLY A 369 16.07 -39.83 -29.43
N ARG A 370 17.38 -39.67 -29.64
CA ARG A 370 18.39 -39.57 -28.58
C ARG A 370 18.65 -38.11 -28.21
N PRO A 371 18.90 -37.79 -26.93
CA PRO A 371 19.22 -36.43 -26.52
C PRO A 371 20.56 -35.99 -27.15
N GLN A 372 20.61 -34.80 -27.77
CA GLN A 372 21.83 -34.33 -28.42
C GLN A 372 22.96 -34.09 -27.41
N ALA A 373 24.14 -34.66 -27.66
CA ALA A 373 25.30 -34.57 -26.76
C ALA A 373 25.78 -33.12 -26.53
N ALA A 374 25.63 -32.22 -27.50
CA ALA A 374 25.98 -30.80 -27.33
C ALA A 374 25.16 -30.11 -26.21
N ASP A 375 23.93 -30.57 -25.98
CA ASP A 375 23.01 -30.04 -24.97
C ASP A 375 23.16 -30.74 -23.60
N ILE A 376 23.61 -32.00 -23.58
CA ILE A 376 24.01 -32.70 -22.35
C ILE A 376 25.33 -32.12 -21.80
N PHE A 377 26.22 -31.64 -22.67
CA PHE A 377 27.56 -31.17 -22.32
C PHE A 377 27.69 -29.65 -22.10
N GLY A 378 26.61 -28.88 -22.31
CA GLY A 378 26.54 -27.50 -21.81
C GLY A 378 26.79 -27.42 -20.29
N TRP A 379 26.35 -28.42 -19.52
CA TRP A 379 26.64 -28.53 -18.09
C TRP A 379 28.09 -28.89 -17.75
N LYS A 380 28.78 -29.66 -18.59
CA LYS A 380 30.17 -30.10 -18.34
C LYS A 380 31.22 -29.04 -18.71
N LYS A 381 30.91 -28.12 -19.63
CA LYS A 381 31.76 -26.97 -20.00
C LYS A 381 31.45 -25.69 -19.24
N MET A 382 30.37 -25.65 -18.47
CA MET A 382 30.21 -24.61 -17.46
C MET A 382 31.29 -24.83 -16.42
N GLY A 383 32.25 -23.90 -16.33
CA GLY A 383 33.16 -23.85 -15.21
C GLY A 383 32.33 -24.04 -13.95
N ARG A 384 32.76 -24.94 -13.06
CA ARG A 384 32.07 -25.17 -11.78
C ARG A 384 31.68 -23.80 -11.25
N VAL A 385 30.38 -23.51 -11.16
CA VAL A 385 29.92 -22.35 -10.41
C VAL A 385 30.57 -22.57 -9.06
N PRO A 386 31.55 -21.74 -8.65
CA PRO A 386 32.11 -21.91 -7.32
C PRO A 386 30.89 -21.83 -6.41
N PRO A 387 30.65 -22.83 -5.55
CA PRO A 387 29.57 -22.70 -4.57
C PRO A 387 29.73 -21.32 -3.95
N GLU A 388 28.66 -20.53 -3.82
CA GLU A 388 28.70 -19.30 -3.03
C GLU A 388 29.15 -19.73 -1.63
N ILE A 389 30.46 -19.65 -1.39
CA ILE A 389 31.03 -19.98 -0.10
C ILE A 389 30.59 -18.80 0.76
N PRO A 390 29.71 -19.00 1.76
CA PRO A 390 29.37 -17.92 2.67
C PRO A 390 30.69 -17.37 3.23
N PRO A 391 30.82 -16.03 3.35
CA PRO A 391 32.07 -15.43 3.77
C PRO A 391 32.55 -16.11 5.07
N MET A 392 33.84 -16.42 5.11
CA MET A 392 34.49 -16.98 6.30
C MET A 392 34.08 -16.12 7.51
N PRO A 393 33.61 -16.71 8.62
CA PRO A 393 33.23 -15.93 9.80
C PRO A 393 34.43 -15.05 10.18
N LYS A 394 34.22 -13.74 10.28
CA LYS A 394 35.27 -12.81 10.71
C LYS A 394 35.52 -13.05 12.19
N ALA A 395 36.77 -12.91 12.63
CA ALA A 395 37.15 -13.06 14.05
C ALA A 395 36.41 -12.08 14.99
N GLU A 396 35.83 -11.02 14.41
CA GLU A 396 34.99 -10.02 15.08
C GLU A 396 33.61 -10.58 15.49
N ASP A 397 33.08 -11.56 14.75
CA ASP A 397 31.72 -12.12 14.95
C ASP A 397 31.70 -13.30 15.93
N TYR A 398 32.81 -14.05 16.03
CA TYR A 398 32.96 -15.19 16.95
C TYR A 398 34.41 -15.26 17.45
N PRO A 399 34.65 -15.32 18.77
CA PRO A 399 36.01 -15.42 19.30
C PRO A 399 36.69 -16.75 18.87
N PRO A 400 38.02 -16.79 18.69
CA PRO A 400 38.77 -17.98 18.25
C PRO A 400 38.67 -19.20 19.17
N THR A 401 38.05 -19.04 20.34
CA THR A 401 37.78 -20.09 21.33
C THR A 401 36.41 -20.74 21.13
N ASP A 402 35.54 -20.21 20.26
CA ASP A 402 34.22 -20.76 20.01
C ASP A 402 34.28 -21.90 18.98
N ALA A 403 33.81 -23.09 19.37
CA ALA A 403 33.78 -24.28 18.53
C ALA A 403 33.00 -24.08 17.21
N ARG A 404 32.07 -23.11 17.17
CA ARG A 404 31.30 -22.77 15.96
C ARG A 404 32.17 -22.18 14.85
N PHE A 405 33.26 -21.50 15.20
CA PHE A 405 34.21 -20.92 14.25
C PHE A 405 34.88 -22.02 13.40
N TYR A 406 35.35 -23.08 14.06
CA TYR A 406 35.98 -24.22 13.39
C TYR A 406 34.98 -25.16 12.71
N ALA A 407 33.82 -25.39 13.34
CA ALA A 407 32.79 -26.27 12.78
C ALA A 407 32.25 -25.75 11.43
N LYS A 408 32.01 -24.44 11.32
CA LYS A 408 31.53 -23.80 10.10
C LYS A 408 32.60 -23.83 9.01
N GLY A 409 33.86 -23.55 9.36
CA GLY A 409 35.01 -23.62 8.45
C GLY A 409 35.28 -25.01 7.89
N ILE A 410 35.16 -26.06 8.71
CA ILE A 410 35.33 -27.46 8.29
C ILE A 410 34.16 -27.92 7.42
N GLN A 411 32.92 -27.53 7.72
CA GLN A 411 31.75 -27.81 6.88
C GLN A 411 31.87 -27.23 5.47
N THR A 412 32.36 -25.99 5.34
CA THR A 412 32.58 -25.36 4.03
C THR A 412 33.73 -25.99 3.24
N LYS A 413 34.78 -26.49 3.91
CA LYS A 413 35.98 -27.02 3.25
C LYS A 413 35.88 -28.50 2.91
N TYR A 414 35.16 -29.29 3.72
CA TYR A 414 35.00 -30.74 3.55
C TYR A 414 33.55 -31.18 3.90
N PRO A 415 32.59 -31.04 2.96
CA PRO A 415 31.17 -31.25 3.23
C PRO A 415 30.83 -32.66 3.72
N ALA A 416 31.53 -33.69 3.24
CA ALA A 416 31.33 -35.08 3.69
C ALA A 416 31.75 -35.31 5.17
N LEU A 417 32.83 -34.66 5.60
CA LEU A 417 33.31 -34.69 6.99
C LEU A 417 32.40 -33.85 7.90
N GLY A 418 31.92 -32.71 7.40
CA GLY A 418 30.94 -31.86 8.08
C GLY A 418 29.59 -32.55 8.31
N SER A 419 29.11 -33.34 7.35
CA SER A 419 27.89 -34.15 7.51
C SER A 419 28.09 -35.30 8.50
N MET A 420 29.24 -35.98 8.49
CA MET A 420 29.53 -37.04 9.47
C MET A 420 29.64 -36.49 10.89
N LEU A 421 30.28 -35.32 11.07
CA LEU A 421 30.40 -34.67 12.38
C LEU A 421 29.05 -34.18 12.91
N MET A 422 28.18 -33.61 12.05
CA MET A 422 26.80 -33.27 12.46
C MET A 422 25.99 -34.51 12.80
N PHE A 423 26.07 -35.58 12.00
CA PHE A 423 25.37 -36.82 12.32
C PHE A 423 25.82 -37.40 13.66
N SER A 424 27.13 -37.33 13.94
CA SER A 424 27.72 -37.78 15.20
C SER A 424 27.29 -36.91 16.38
N SER A 425 27.21 -35.59 16.22
CA SER A 425 26.75 -34.68 17.28
C SER A 425 25.26 -34.83 17.55
N TYR A 426 24.42 -35.02 16.52
CA TYR A 426 23.01 -35.34 16.68
C TYR A 426 22.80 -36.70 17.34
N PHE A 427 23.65 -37.69 17.03
CA PHE A 427 23.61 -38.99 17.68
C PHE A 427 23.96 -38.90 19.18
N ILE A 428 25.02 -38.16 19.53
CA ILE A 428 25.39 -37.91 20.93
C ILE A 428 24.27 -37.15 21.67
N PHE A 429 23.67 -36.15 21.04
CA PHE A 429 22.57 -35.39 21.62
C PHE A 429 21.31 -36.24 21.78
N ALA A 430 21.00 -37.12 20.82
CA ALA A 430 19.89 -38.06 20.91
C ALA A 430 20.11 -39.07 22.05
N VAL A 431 21.33 -39.58 22.23
CA VAL A 431 21.67 -40.48 23.35
C VAL A 431 21.54 -39.75 24.69
N LEU A 432 22.09 -38.54 24.82
CA LEU A 432 21.96 -37.71 26.03
C LEU A 432 20.50 -37.33 26.32
N ALA A 433 19.72 -36.97 25.30
CA ALA A 433 18.29 -36.66 25.44
C ALA A 433 17.49 -37.90 25.83
N SER A 434 17.86 -39.09 25.33
CA SER A 434 17.25 -40.37 25.71
C SER A 434 17.53 -40.70 27.18
N PHE A 435 18.78 -40.53 27.63
CA PHE A 435 19.14 -40.66 29.05
C PHE A 435 18.41 -39.62 29.91
N GLY A 436 18.32 -38.36 29.46
CA GLY A 436 17.57 -37.30 30.13
C GLY A 436 16.09 -37.61 30.25
N MET A 437 15.44 -38.10 29.17
CA MET A 437 14.05 -38.56 29.19
C MET A 437 13.85 -39.77 30.10
N PHE A 438 14.80 -40.71 30.14
CA PHE A 438 14.72 -41.83 31.07
C PHE A 438 14.75 -41.37 32.54
N PHE A 439 15.62 -40.43 32.89
CA PHE A 439 15.70 -39.86 34.24
C PHE A 439 14.47 -39.00 34.58
N LEU A 440 14.00 -38.16 33.66
CA LEU A 440 12.79 -37.35 33.82
C LEU A 440 11.53 -38.23 33.92
N GLY A 441 11.44 -39.28 33.11
CA GLY A 441 10.37 -40.27 33.15
C GLY A 441 10.36 -41.01 34.49
N ARG A 442 11.53 -41.42 35.00
CA ARG A 442 11.65 -42.06 36.32
C ARG A 442 11.26 -41.12 37.46
N MET A 443 11.61 -39.83 37.39
CA MET A 443 11.16 -38.82 38.37
C MET A 443 9.65 -38.51 38.24
N GLY A 444 9.12 -38.46 37.02
CA GLY A 444 7.70 -38.28 36.73
C GLY A 444 6.86 -39.43 37.25
N LEU A 445 7.30 -40.68 37.04
CA LEU A 445 6.65 -41.89 37.56
C LEU A 445 6.63 -41.90 39.10
N ARG A 446 7.73 -41.45 39.73
CA ARG A 446 7.83 -41.32 41.20
C ARG A 446 6.89 -40.25 41.75
N ARG A 447 6.74 -39.11 41.05
CA ARG A 447 5.78 -38.05 41.41
C ARG A 447 4.32 -38.44 41.15
N MET A 448 4.06 -39.23 40.11
CA MET A 448 2.73 -39.70 39.74
C MET A 448 2.22 -40.78 40.70
N LEU A 449 3.09 -41.70 41.12
CA LEU A 449 2.79 -42.69 42.17
C LEU A 449 2.55 -42.04 43.54
N LEU A 450 3.16 -40.89 43.83
CA LEU A 450 2.93 -40.12 45.06
C LEU A 450 1.69 -39.19 44.99
N ARG A 451 1.06 -39.02 43.82
CA ARG A 451 -0.12 -38.15 43.61
C ARG A 451 -1.46 -38.89 43.46
N GLN A 452 -1.49 -40.21 43.56
CA GLN A 452 -2.74 -41.00 43.54
C GLN A 452 -3.16 -41.51 44.93
N GLY A 453 -3.25 -40.62 45.91
CA GLY A 453 -4.18 -40.80 47.03
C GLY A 453 -5.35 -39.83 46.83
N SER A 454 -6.49 -40.30 46.32
CA SER A 454 -7.69 -39.45 46.31
C SER A 454 -8.10 -39.15 47.77
N ARG A 455 -8.56 -37.93 48.09
CA ARG A 455 -8.97 -37.61 49.48
C ARG A 455 -10.19 -38.46 49.91
N ALA A 456 -10.91 -39.01 48.94
CA ALA A 456 -11.91 -40.08 49.14
C ALA A 456 -11.30 -41.38 49.72
N ALA A 457 -10.13 -41.79 49.22
CA ALA A 457 -9.39 -42.94 49.76
C ALA A 457 -8.76 -42.63 51.13
N GLU A 458 -8.36 -41.37 51.37
CA GLU A 458 -7.89 -40.90 52.68
C GLU A 458 -9.01 -40.94 53.72
N PHE A 459 -10.21 -40.45 53.41
CA PHE A 459 -11.38 -40.58 54.29
C PHE A 459 -11.81 -42.04 54.47
N ALA A 460 -11.77 -42.85 53.42
CA ALA A 460 -12.12 -44.28 53.51
C ALA A 460 -11.20 -45.05 54.47
N ARG A 461 -9.93 -44.63 54.59
CA ARG A 461 -8.91 -45.26 55.43
C ARG A 461 -8.85 -44.69 56.85
N ILE A 462 -9.01 -43.37 57.02
CA ILE A 462 -8.77 -42.68 58.30
C ILE A 462 -10.09 -42.41 59.06
N GLY A 463 -11.18 -42.08 58.35
CA GLY A 463 -12.52 -41.95 58.94
C GLY A 463 -12.73 -40.79 59.91
N THR A 464 -11.84 -39.78 59.93
CA THR A 464 -11.95 -38.64 60.88
C THR A 464 -12.78 -37.50 60.33
N ALA A 465 -13.36 -36.69 61.21
CA ALA A 465 -14.17 -35.53 60.83
C ALA A 465 -13.43 -34.53 59.94
N ARG A 466 -12.13 -34.28 60.19
CA ARG A 466 -11.29 -33.41 59.33
C ARG A 466 -11.09 -33.99 57.93
N SER A 467 -10.90 -35.30 57.81
CA SER A 467 -10.79 -35.96 56.49
C SER A 467 -12.13 -35.97 55.74
N ALA A 468 -13.25 -36.13 56.46
CA ALA A 468 -14.60 -36.00 55.90
C ALA A 468 -14.89 -34.58 55.39
N LYS A 469 -14.59 -33.53 56.18
CA LYS A 469 -14.74 -32.13 55.78
C LYS A 469 -13.94 -31.80 54.52
N ARG A 470 -12.70 -32.31 54.41
CA ARG A 470 -11.86 -32.16 53.21
C ARG A 470 -12.46 -32.88 51.99
N TYR A 471 -13.01 -34.07 52.19
CA TYR A 471 -13.66 -34.83 51.12
C TYR A 471 -14.93 -34.14 50.61
N VAL A 472 -15.77 -33.59 51.51
CA VAL A 472 -16.96 -32.81 51.13
C VAL A 472 -16.57 -31.54 50.35
N ARG A 473 -15.52 -30.82 50.78
CA ARG A 473 -15.01 -29.66 50.03
C ARG A 473 -14.47 -30.01 48.65
N GLU A 474 -13.82 -31.17 48.50
CA GLU A 474 -13.37 -31.66 47.19
C GLU A 474 -14.56 -31.88 46.24
N ILE A 475 -15.67 -32.42 46.73
CA ILE A 475 -16.91 -32.60 45.93
C ILE A 475 -17.46 -31.24 45.48
N LEU A 476 -17.41 -30.23 46.34
CA LEU A 476 -17.86 -28.86 46.05
C LEU A 476 -16.83 -28.03 45.26
N ARG A 477 -15.60 -28.54 45.06
CA ARG A 477 -14.44 -27.80 44.50
C ARG A 477 -14.13 -26.49 45.23
N ALA A 478 -14.43 -26.41 46.52
CA ALA A 478 -14.20 -25.21 47.32
C ALA A 478 -12.75 -25.17 47.86
N PRO A 479 -12.10 -23.99 47.94
CA PRO A 479 -10.78 -23.85 48.53
C PRO A 479 -10.78 -24.14 50.04
N ASP A 480 -9.66 -24.67 50.53
CA ASP A 480 -9.47 -24.98 51.95
C ASP A 480 -9.47 -23.68 52.78
N GLY A 481 -10.51 -23.47 53.60
CA GLY A 481 -10.61 -22.30 54.49
C GLY A 481 -11.99 -21.66 54.58
N LYS A 482 -12.87 -21.90 53.59
CA LYS A 482 -14.25 -21.38 53.62
C LYS A 482 -15.05 -21.93 54.81
N THR A 483 -15.84 -21.04 55.41
CA THR A 483 -16.73 -21.37 56.54
C THR A 483 -17.94 -22.17 56.06
N GLY A 484 -18.62 -22.89 56.97
CA GLY A 484 -19.79 -23.69 56.61
C GLY A 484 -20.90 -22.86 55.95
N HIS A 485 -21.10 -21.63 56.43
CA HIS A 485 -22.08 -20.68 55.88
C HIS A 485 -21.76 -20.28 54.43
N GLU A 486 -20.48 -19.97 54.13
CA GLU A 486 -20.03 -19.63 52.77
C GLU A 486 -20.21 -20.80 51.79
N LEU A 487 -20.05 -22.04 52.28
CA LEU A 487 -20.26 -23.23 51.44
C LEU A 487 -21.75 -23.47 51.13
N LEU A 488 -22.65 -23.02 52.00
CA LEU A 488 -24.10 -23.13 51.79
C LEU A 488 -24.62 -22.10 50.79
N GLU A 489 -24.09 -20.89 50.79
CA GLU A 489 -24.45 -19.85 49.82
C GLU A 489 -24.12 -20.26 48.38
N GLU A 490 -23.01 -20.96 48.18
CA GLU A 490 -22.54 -21.42 46.86
C GLU A 490 -23.15 -22.75 46.41
N CYS A 491 -23.93 -23.41 47.28
CA CYS A 491 -24.56 -24.69 46.97
C CYS A 491 -25.92 -24.47 46.28
N PRO A 492 -26.28 -25.20 45.21
CA PRO A 492 -27.60 -25.13 44.60
C PRO A 492 -28.72 -25.45 45.60
N ASP A 493 -29.84 -24.73 45.56
CA ASP A 493 -30.94 -24.84 46.55
C ASP A 493 -31.42 -26.28 46.78
N ALA A 494 -31.52 -27.08 45.71
CA ALA A 494 -31.95 -28.48 45.78
C ALA A 494 -30.99 -29.42 46.53
N GLN A 495 -29.78 -28.98 46.85
CA GLN A 495 -28.74 -29.75 47.56
C GLN A 495 -28.30 -29.09 48.88
N LYS A 496 -28.82 -27.90 49.21
CA LYS A 496 -28.50 -27.17 50.45
C LYS A 496 -28.85 -27.98 51.69
N GLU A 497 -30.02 -28.60 51.72
CA GLU A 497 -30.47 -29.43 52.86
C GLU A 497 -29.50 -30.58 53.17
N CYS A 498 -28.98 -31.26 52.13
CA CYS A 498 -27.99 -32.32 52.30
C CYS A 498 -26.62 -31.80 52.79
N LEU A 499 -26.25 -30.57 52.40
CA LEU A 499 -25.00 -29.94 52.82
C LEU A 499 -25.10 -29.39 54.25
N GLU A 500 -26.25 -28.83 54.63
CA GLU A 500 -26.56 -28.38 56.00
C GLU A 500 -26.47 -29.55 56.98
N GLU A 501 -27.10 -30.68 56.64
CA GLU A 501 -27.05 -31.89 57.46
C GLU A 501 -25.61 -32.44 57.59
N LEU A 502 -24.82 -32.39 56.51
CA LEU A 502 -23.40 -32.77 56.53
C LEU A 502 -22.55 -31.84 57.40
N ILE A 503 -22.79 -30.52 57.33
CA ILE A 503 -22.06 -29.54 58.13
C ILE A 503 -22.38 -29.73 59.61
N LEU A 504 -23.66 -29.88 59.95
CA LEU A 504 -24.12 -30.06 61.33
C LEU A 504 -23.58 -31.36 61.94
N LEU A 505 -23.60 -32.47 61.19
CA LEU A 505 -23.00 -33.74 61.62
C LEU A 505 -21.49 -33.62 61.88
N LEU A 506 -20.77 -32.82 61.09
CA LEU A 506 -19.31 -32.70 61.16
C LEU A 506 -18.84 -31.59 62.11
N ASP A 507 -19.67 -30.61 62.45
CA ASP A 507 -19.36 -29.54 63.40
C ASP A 507 -19.50 -29.96 64.86
N ASN A 508 -20.30 -30.99 65.13
CA ASN A 508 -20.42 -31.59 66.47
C ASN A 508 -19.20 -32.43 66.89
N SER A 509 -18.12 -32.46 66.09
CA SER A 509 -16.94 -33.30 66.33
C SER A 509 -15.65 -32.48 66.31
N SER A 510 -14.72 -32.79 67.24
CA SER A 510 -13.48 -32.05 67.52
C SER A 510 -12.43 -32.06 66.38
N GLY A 511 -12.75 -32.67 65.24
CA GLY A 511 -11.97 -32.61 63.99
C GLY A 511 -10.93 -33.72 63.85
N THR A 512 -10.24 -34.13 64.90
CA THR A 512 -9.17 -35.15 64.83
C THR A 512 -9.60 -36.55 65.22
N GLU A 513 -10.74 -36.69 65.88
CA GLU A 513 -11.29 -37.99 66.29
C GLU A 513 -11.90 -38.74 65.11
N ARG A 514 -11.82 -40.08 65.18
CA ARG A 514 -12.43 -40.96 64.19
C ARG A 514 -13.93 -40.98 64.45
N LEU A 515 -14.72 -40.73 63.41
CA LEU A 515 -16.17 -40.80 63.48
C LEU A 515 -16.62 -42.25 63.74
N SER A 516 -17.79 -42.41 64.37
CA SER A 516 -18.41 -43.73 64.51
C SER A 516 -18.68 -44.33 63.13
N ASP A 517 -18.70 -45.66 63.01
CA ASP A 517 -18.92 -46.30 61.70
C ASP A 517 -20.30 -45.97 61.11
N ASP A 518 -21.30 -45.73 61.97
CA ASP A 518 -22.64 -45.26 61.56
C ASP A 518 -22.60 -43.83 61.01
N ASP A 519 -21.83 -42.93 61.63
CA ASP A 519 -21.66 -41.56 61.14
C ASP A 519 -20.84 -41.53 59.85
N ILE A 520 -19.82 -42.39 59.72
CA ILE A 520 -19.07 -42.57 58.47
C ILE A 520 -20.01 -43.03 57.36
N ALA A 521 -20.88 -44.00 57.62
CA ALA A 521 -21.85 -44.49 56.65
C ALA A 521 -22.86 -43.40 56.24
N LYS A 522 -23.39 -42.63 57.21
CA LYS A 522 -24.27 -41.49 56.95
C LYS A 522 -23.58 -40.41 56.12
N VAL A 523 -22.36 -40.01 56.50
CA VAL A 523 -21.55 -39.02 55.76
C VAL A 523 -21.28 -39.50 54.33
N ARG A 524 -20.93 -40.78 54.11
CA ARG A 524 -20.74 -41.32 52.76
C ARG A 524 -22.03 -41.29 51.93
N LYS A 525 -23.17 -41.62 52.55
CA LYS A 525 -24.48 -41.63 51.87
C LYS A 525 -24.89 -40.20 51.47
N LEU A 526 -24.78 -39.25 52.38
CA LEU A 526 -25.11 -37.83 52.13
C LEU A 526 -24.14 -37.20 51.14
N ALA A 527 -22.82 -37.41 51.30
CA ALA A 527 -21.82 -36.94 50.34
C ALA A 527 -21.98 -37.56 48.96
N GLY A 528 -22.42 -38.83 48.88
CA GLY A 528 -22.75 -39.50 47.63
C GLY A 528 -24.03 -38.99 46.96
N LYS A 529 -25.00 -38.48 47.72
CA LYS A 529 -26.16 -37.75 47.19
C LYS A 529 -25.74 -36.37 46.68
N LEU A 530 -24.99 -35.62 47.49
CA LEU A 530 -24.43 -34.32 47.13
C LEU A 530 -23.63 -34.41 45.83
N LYS A 531 -22.70 -35.35 45.72
CA LYS A 531 -21.88 -35.56 44.51
C LYS A 531 -22.70 -35.89 43.26
N ARG A 532 -23.81 -36.61 43.39
CA ARG A 532 -24.69 -36.97 42.26
C ARG A 532 -25.60 -35.81 41.85
N GLY A 533 -26.06 -35.02 42.81
CA GLY A 533 -26.86 -33.81 42.56
C GLY A 533 -26.05 -32.67 41.96
N MET A 534 -24.76 -32.61 42.31
CA MET A 534 -23.79 -31.69 41.73
C MET A 534 -23.34 -32.15 40.34
N LYS A 535 -24.26 -32.11 39.35
CA LYS A 535 -23.94 -32.27 37.92
C LYS A 535 -23.30 -30.99 37.40
N TRP A 536 -22.00 -30.86 37.58
CA TRP A 536 -21.23 -29.76 37.00
C TRP A 536 -21.09 -29.93 35.48
N LYS A 537 -21.35 -28.86 34.70
CA LYS A 537 -20.97 -28.79 33.28
C LYS A 537 -19.47 -28.61 33.11
#